data_AF-A0A651HVA4-F1
#
_entry.id   AF-A0A651HVA4-F1
#
_cell.length_a   1.000
_cell.length_b   1.000
_cell.length_c   1.000
_cell.angle_alpha   90.00
_cell.angle_beta   90.00
_cell.angle_gamma   90.00
#
_symmetry.space_group_name_H-M   'P 1'
#
loop_
_entity.id
_entity.type
_entity.pdbx_description
1 polymer ?
#
loop_
_entity_poly.entity_id
_entity_poly.type
_entity_poly.pdbx_seq_one_letter_code
_entity_poly.pdbx_strand_id
1 'polypeptide(L)'
;MIVVCNYEEVTALSHGARSFLGNEDGTGVAVAAPPSYRIAVEALLPRLSGDFSLNTLAEQEEVEKALRLIVSHLRETMDSHVLATHAAAEEAVSAYFDYAHALTVLDRVEAVGSEMSALVELLTGQSASEEMRESFQFPD
;
A
#
# COMPACT_ATOMS: atom_id res chain seq x y z
N MET A 1 -13.19 -2.97 -9.90
CA MET A 1 -12.23 -1.94 -10.39
C MET A 1 -10.82 -2.51 -10.30
N ILE A 2 -10.06 -2.52 -11.39
CA ILE A 2 -8.77 -3.23 -11.43
C ILE A 2 -7.60 -2.26 -11.25
N VAL A 3 -6.66 -2.62 -10.36
CA VAL A 3 -5.36 -1.96 -10.22
C VAL A 3 -4.28 -2.87 -10.79
N VAL A 4 -3.59 -2.41 -11.82
CA VAL A 4 -2.51 -3.17 -12.48
C VAL A 4 -1.17 -2.79 -11.88
N CYS A 5 -0.33 -3.77 -11.55
CA CYS A 5 1.03 -3.59 -11.06
C CYS A 5 2.03 -4.26 -12.01
N ASN A 6 3.11 -3.56 -12.34
CA ASN A 6 4.22 -4.17 -13.06
C ASN A 6 5.10 -5.04 -12.12
N TYR A 7 6.09 -5.72 -12.69
CA TYR A 7 6.97 -6.61 -11.94
C TYR A 7 7.75 -5.89 -10.83
N GLU A 8 8.29 -4.69 -11.09
CA GLU A 8 9.06 -3.93 -10.11
C GLU A 8 8.17 -3.44 -8.96
N GLU A 9 6.95 -3.04 -9.26
CA GLU A 9 5.94 -2.64 -8.28
C GLU A 9 5.53 -3.80 -7.36
N VAL A 10 5.26 -4.98 -7.94
CA VAL A 10 4.96 -6.19 -7.16
C VAL A 10 6.15 -6.57 -6.28
N THR A 11 7.36 -6.48 -6.81
CA THR A 11 8.59 -6.84 -6.11
C THR A 11 8.86 -5.88 -4.96
N ALA A 12 8.80 -4.58 -5.20
CA ALA A 12 8.97 -3.53 -4.19
C ALA A 12 7.93 -3.64 -3.06
N LEU A 13 6.64 -3.84 -3.41
CA LEU A 13 5.60 -4.02 -2.40
C LEU A 13 5.77 -5.31 -1.60
N SER A 14 6.13 -6.42 -2.26
CA SER A 14 6.39 -7.68 -1.57
C SER A 14 7.60 -7.58 -0.64
N HIS A 15 8.66 -6.90 -1.08
CA HIS A 15 9.84 -6.64 -0.27
C HIS A 15 9.51 -5.76 0.93
N GLY A 16 8.85 -4.62 0.70
CA GLY A 16 8.44 -3.69 1.75
C GLY A 16 7.48 -4.32 2.77
N ALA A 17 6.49 -5.10 2.33
CA ALA A 17 5.58 -5.82 3.21
C ALA A 17 6.31 -6.84 4.09
N ARG A 18 7.21 -7.65 3.51
CA ARG A 18 8.00 -8.64 4.27
C ARG A 18 8.97 -7.98 5.24
N SER A 19 9.62 -6.89 4.83
CA SER A 19 10.51 -6.10 5.68
C SER A 19 9.74 -5.49 6.87
N PHE A 20 8.57 -4.92 6.62
CA PHE A 20 7.68 -4.37 7.65
C PHE A 20 7.26 -5.45 8.67
N LEU A 21 6.89 -6.64 8.19
CA LEU A 21 6.47 -7.76 9.06
C LEU A 21 7.64 -8.41 9.81
N GLY A 22 8.83 -8.45 9.21
CA GLY A 22 10.04 -9.10 9.75
C GLY A 22 10.79 -8.30 10.82
N ASN A 23 10.41 -7.05 11.09
CA ASN A 23 11.04 -6.17 12.08
C ASN A 23 10.85 -6.60 13.57
N GLU A 24 10.49 -7.85 13.85
CA GLU A 24 10.39 -8.40 15.21
C GLU A 24 11.74 -8.82 15.81
N ASP A 25 12.72 -9.17 14.98
CA ASP A 25 13.95 -9.86 15.44
C ASP A 25 15.21 -8.97 15.51
N GLY A 26 15.10 -7.66 15.24
CA GLY A 26 16.22 -6.72 15.13
C GLY A 26 16.51 -5.92 16.41
N THR A 27 17.77 -5.95 16.85
CA THR A 27 18.37 -5.36 18.06
C THR A 27 18.37 -3.81 18.12
N GLY A 28 17.20 -3.20 18.08
CA GLY A 28 17.00 -1.76 18.28
C GLY A 28 15.66 -1.49 18.93
N VAL A 29 15.42 -0.28 19.41
CA VAL A 29 14.16 0.18 19.99
C VAL A 29 13.09 0.28 18.88
N ALA A 30 12.78 -0.82 18.21
CA ALA A 30 11.73 -0.92 17.22
C ALA A 30 10.42 -1.08 18.00
N VAL A 31 9.63 0.00 18.03
CA VAL A 31 8.25 -0.08 18.52
C VAL A 31 7.51 -1.00 17.57
N ALA A 32 7.15 -2.19 18.04
CA ALA A 32 6.36 -3.14 17.25
C ALA A 32 5.13 -2.44 16.67
N ALA A 33 4.90 -2.62 15.36
CA ALA A 33 3.72 -2.06 14.72
C ALA A 33 2.45 -2.54 15.43
N PRO A 34 1.41 -1.69 15.59
CA PRO A 34 0.13 -2.10 16.12
C PRO A 34 -0.40 -3.37 15.41
N PRO A 35 -1.01 -4.33 16.14
CA PRO A 35 -1.46 -5.59 15.53
C PRO A 35 -2.39 -5.42 14.32
N SER A 36 -3.24 -4.38 14.34
CA SER A 36 -4.13 -4.04 13.23
C SER A 36 -3.39 -3.64 11.95
N TYR A 37 -2.20 -3.05 12.06
CA TYR A 37 -1.39 -2.65 10.90
C TYR A 37 -0.74 -3.85 10.25
N ARG A 38 -0.27 -4.81 11.07
CA ARG A 38 0.30 -6.07 10.56
C ARG A 38 -0.74 -6.90 9.83
N ILE A 39 -1.94 -7.05 10.41
CA ILE A 39 -3.03 -7.78 9.78
C ILE A 39 -3.37 -7.19 8.41
N ALA A 40 -3.43 -5.86 8.29
CA ALA A 40 -3.68 -5.20 7.01
C ALA A 40 -2.59 -5.50 5.97
N VAL A 41 -1.31 -5.43 6.36
CA VAL A 41 -0.18 -5.73 5.46
C VAL A 41 -0.12 -7.22 5.08
N GLU A 42 -0.39 -8.12 6.02
CA GLU A 42 -0.47 -9.57 5.78
C GLU A 42 -1.60 -9.92 4.81
N ALA A 43 -2.75 -9.26 4.92
CA ALA A 43 -3.89 -9.47 4.03
C ALA A 43 -3.62 -8.98 2.59
N LEU A 44 -2.72 -8.01 2.40
CA LEU A 44 -2.34 -7.50 1.08
C LEU A 44 -1.41 -8.46 0.33
N LEU A 45 -0.50 -9.15 1.01
CA LEU A 45 0.54 -9.99 0.40
C LEU A 45 0.02 -10.99 -0.66
N PRO A 46 -1.04 -11.77 -0.42
CA PRO A 46 -1.56 -12.73 -1.40
C PRO A 46 -2.11 -12.08 -2.68
N ARG A 47 -2.40 -10.77 -2.66
CA ARG A 47 -2.99 -10.03 -3.78
C ARG A 47 -1.94 -9.45 -4.73
N LEU A 48 -0.66 -9.50 -4.37
CA LEU A 48 0.44 -8.91 -5.15
C LEU A 48 0.89 -9.88 -6.26
N SER A 49 0.07 -10.06 -7.29
CA SER A 49 0.34 -11.00 -8.40
C SER A 49 0.38 -10.38 -9.80
N GLY A 50 0.39 -9.05 -9.90
CA GLY A 50 0.45 -8.29 -11.16
C GLY A 50 -0.79 -7.44 -11.41
N ASP A 51 -1.92 -7.80 -10.83
CA ASP A 51 -3.11 -6.97 -10.76
C ASP A 51 -4.00 -7.45 -9.61
N PHE A 52 -4.88 -6.58 -9.13
CA PHE A 52 -5.90 -6.95 -8.17
C PHE A 52 -7.17 -6.12 -8.36
N SER A 53 -8.31 -6.76 -8.14
CA SER A 53 -9.62 -6.15 -8.18
C SER A 53 -10.01 -5.54 -6.84
N LEU A 54 -10.65 -4.38 -6.89
CA LEU A 54 -11.30 -3.69 -5.78
C LEU A 54 -12.80 -3.66 -6.09
N ASN A 55 -13.57 -4.45 -5.33
CA ASN A 55 -15.00 -4.67 -5.58
C ASN A 55 -15.87 -3.72 -4.76
N THR A 56 -15.36 -3.23 -3.64
CA THR A 56 -16.08 -2.31 -2.74
C THR A 56 -15.16 -1.19 -2.27
N LEU A 57 -15.74 -0.07 -1.83
CA LEU A 57 -14.97 1.04 -1.26
C LEU A 57 -14.25 0.60 0.03
N ALA A 58 -14.89 -0.22 0.87
CA ALA A 58 -14.25 -0.74 2.08
C ALA A 58 -13.00 -1.58 1.75
N GLU A 59 -13.06 -2.39 0.68
CA GLU A 59 -11.89 -3.13 0.22
C GLU A 59 -10.77 -2.20 -0.28
N GLN A 60 -11.12 -1.15 -1.01
CA GLN A 60 -10.17 -0.13 -1.47
C GLN A 60 -9.50 0.57 -0.29
N GLU A 61 -10.26 1.00 0.72
CA GLU A 61 -9.75 1.69 1.91
C GLU A 61 -8.79 0.81 2.72
N GLU A 62 -9.08 -0.48 2.89
CA GLU A 62 -8.18 -1.42 3.58
C GLU A 62 -6.87 -1.65 2.79
N VAL A 63 -6.96 -1.78 1.47
CA VAL A 63 -5.77 -1.91 0.60
C VAL A 63 -4.93 -0.63 0.65
N GLU A 64 -5.56 0.54 0.54
CA GLU A 64 -4.89 1.83 0.63
C GLU A 64 -4.15 1.97 1.95
N LYS A 65 -4.79 1.63 3.07
CA LYS A 65 -4.19 1.66 4.40
C LYS A 65 -2.96 0.75 4.51
N ALA A 66 -3.04 -0.48 3.99
CA ALA A 66 -1.90 -1.39 3.95
C ALA A 66 -0.74 -0.82 3.10
N LEU A 67 -1.05 -0.24 1.95
CA LEU A 67 -0.05 0.40 1.08
C LEU A 67 0.59 1.62 1.74
N ARG A 68 -0.17 2.49 2.40
CA ARG A 68 0.36 3.64 3.16
C ARG A 68 1.38 3.22 4.21
N LEU A 69 1.12 2.10 4.90
CA LEU A 69 2.06 1.54 5.89
C LEU A 69 3.37 1.08 5.23
N ILE A 70 3.27 0.33 4.13
CA ILE A 70 4.44 -0.15 3.37
C ILE A 70 5.25 1.03 2.82
N VAL A 71 4.59 2.01 2.21
CA VAL A 71 5.24 3.20 1.63
C VAL A 71 5.95 4.00 2.72
N SER A 72 5.33 4.16 3.90
CA SER A 72 5.96 4.86 5.03
C SER A 72 7.20 4.12 5.53
N HIS A 73 7.12 2.80 5.68
CA HIS A 73 8.25 1.95 6.08
C HIS A 73 9.40 1.99 5.07
N LEU A 74 9.11 1.92 3.77
CA LEU A 74 10.11 2.00 2.71
C LEU A 74 10.78 3.38 2.67
N ARG A 75 10.01 4.45 2.92
CA ARG A 75 10.57 5.80 3.04
C ARG A 75 11.55 5.90 4.22
N GLU A 76 11.16 5.42 5.40
CA GLU A 76 12.03 5.42 6.58
C GLU A 76 13.31 4.60 6.35
N THR A 77 13.18 3.48 5.65
CA THR A 77 14.31 2.62 5.26
C THR A 77 15.25 3.35 4.30
N MET A 78 14.72 3.98 3.25
CA MET A 78 15.47 4.81 2.32
C MET A 78 16.18 5.96 3.04
N ASP A 79 15.47 6.72 3.87
CA ASP A 79 16.04 7.84 4.63
C ASP A 79 17.18 7.36 5.55
N SER A 80 17.02 6.19 6.19
CA SER A 80 18.06 5.58 7.02
C SER A 80 19.32 5.22 6.23
N HIS A 81 19.18 4.64 5.04
CA HIS A 81 20.32 4.33 4.16
C HIS A 81 21.02 5.59 3.66
N VAL A 82 20.25 6.60 3.23
CA VAL A 82 20.80 7.89 2.77
C VAL A 82 21.63 8.56 3.86
N LEU A 83 21.13 8.54 5.11
CA LEU A 83 21.83 9.13 6.26
C LEU A 83 23.07 8.34 6.68
N ALA A 84 23.05 7.01 6.55
CA ALA A 84 24.15 6.14 6.97
C ALA A 84 25.33 6.13 5.98
N THR A 85 25.07 6.23 4.67
CA THR A 85 26.09 6.10 3.63
C THR A 85 26.24 7.40 2.83
N HIS A 86 25.35 7.61 1.85
CA HIS A 86 25.09 8.85 1.10
C HIS A 86 23.97 8.57 0.07
N ALA A 87 23.34 9.62 -0.47
CA ALA A 87 22.20 9.47 -1.39
C ALA A 87 22.49 8.73 -2.72
N ALA A 88 23.76 8.59 -3.09
CA ALA A 88 24.19 7.89 -4.31
C ALA A 88 24.81 6.52 -4.02
N ALA A 89 24.75 6.04 -2.77
CA ALA A 89 25.19 4.71 -2.42
C ALA A 89 24.21 3.69 -3.02
N GLU A 90 24.71 2.51 -3.38
CA GLU A 90 23.92 1.47 -4.01
C GLU A 90 22.69 1.10 -3.17
N GLU A 91 22.84 0.98 -1.86
CA GLU A 91 21.75 0.64 -0.93
C GLU A 91 20.70 1.75 -0.85
N ALA A 92 21.12 3.02 -0.86
CA ALA A 92 20.21 4.17 -0.82
C ALA A 92 19.41 4.28 -2.14
N VAL A 93 20.07 4.05 -3.27
CA VAL A 93 19.43 4.05 -4.59
C VAL A 93 18.45 2.89 -4.72
N SER A 94 18.81 1.69 -4.26
CA SER A 94 17.91 0.54 -4.25
C SER A 94 16.65 0.80 -3.40
N ALA A 95 16.83 1.30 -2.18
CA ALA A 95 15.71 1.66 -1.30
C ALA A 95 14.83 2.77 -1.88
N TYR A 96 15.41 3.71 -2.62
CA TYR A 96 14.64 4.72 -3.36
C TYR A 96 13.73 4.10 -4.42
N PHE A 97 14.22 3.12 -5.21
CA PHE A 97 13.39 2.47 -6.22
C PHE A 97 12.24 1.70 -5.58
N ASP A 98 12.49 0.95 -4.50
CA ASP A 98 11.44 0.27 -3.76
C ASP A 98 10.36 1.26 -3.29
N TYR A 99 10.78 2.36 -2.66
CA TYR A 99 9.87 3.42 -2.22
C TYR A 99 9.08 4.04 -3.39
N ALA A 100 9.75 4.41 -4.48
CA ALA A 100 9.13 5.08 -5.62
C ALA A 100 8.10 4.17 -6.32
N HIS A 101 8.41 2.89 -6.49
CA HIS A 101 7.49 1.92 -7.05
C HIS A 101 6.27 1.69 -6.16
N ALA A 102 6.47 1.54 -4.85
CA ALA A 102 5.36 1.41 -3.90
C ALA A 102 4.47 2.66 -3.87
N LEU A 103 5.07 3.86 -3.90
CA LEU A 103 4.34 5.13 -3.94
C LEU A 103 3.48 5.24 -5.21
N THR A 104 4.01 4.83 -6.36
CA THR A 104 3.27 4.83 -7.63
C THR A 104 2.04 3.93 -7.60
N VAL A 105 2.09 2.81 -6.87
CA VAL A 105 0.92 1.94 -6.67
C VAL A 105 -0.08 2.60 -5.72
N LEU A 106 0.39 3.20 -4.63
CA LEU A 106 -0.47 3.92 -3.69
C LEU A 106 -1.25 5.04 -4.40
N ASP A 107 -0.58 5.88 -5.18
CA ASP A 107 -1.22 6.97 -5.93
C ASP A 107 -2.34 6.46 -6.86
N ARG A 108 -2.14 5.29 -7.50
CA ARG A 108 -3.17 4.66 -8.34
C ARG A 108 -4.33 4.11 -7.54
N VAL A 109 -4.09 3.51 -6.38
CA VAL A 109 -5.15 3.04 -5.49
C VAL A 109 -5.97 4.20 -4.94
N GLU A 110 -5.33 5.31 -4.57
CA GLU A 110 -6.02 6.54 -4.14
C GLU A 110 -6.87 7.12 -5.28
N ALA A 111 -6.36 7.14 -6.51
CA ALA A 111 -7.10 7.58 -7.68
C ALA A 111 -8.35 6.72 -7.92
N VAL A 112 -8.21 5.37 -7.87
CA VAL A 112 -9.34 4.44 -7.99
C VAL A 112 -10.36 4.65 -6.86
N GLY A 113 -9.92 4.86 -5.62
CA GLY A 113 -10.81 5.17 -4.50
C GLY A 113 -11.61 6.46 -4.70
N SER A 114 -10.97 7.50 -5.25
CA SER A 114 -11.62 8.75 -5.62
C SER A 114 -12.67 8.54 -6.72
N GLU A 115 -12.34 7.77 -7.76
CA GLU A 115 -13.27 7.41 -8.83
C GLU A 115 -14.47 6.60 -8.32
N MET A 116 -14.23 5.59 -7.49
CA MET A 116 -15.28 4.78 -6.85
C MET A 116 -16.21 5.65 -6.02
N SER A 117 -15.66 6.55 -5.21
CA SER A 117 -16.45 7.48 -4.38
C SER A 117 -17.32 8.40 -5.23
N ALA A 118 -16.76 8.94 -6.32
CA ALA A 118 -17.49 9.79 -7.26
C ALA A 118 -18.62 9.03 -7.97
N LEU A 119 -18.41 7.76 -8.32
CA LEU A 119 -19.45 6.91 -8.91
C LEU A 119 -20.59 6.61 -7.93
N VAL A 120 -20.31 6.34 -6.65
CA VAL A 120 -21.36 6.20 -5.64
C VAL A 120 -22.18 7.48 -5.54
N GLU A 121 -21.52 8.64 -5.48
CA GLU A 121 -22.19 9.93 -5.39
C GLU A 121 -23.05 10.21 -6.63
N LEU A 122 -22.52 9.93 -7.83
CA LEU A 122 -23.25 10.10 -9.08
C LEU A 122 -24.51 9.23 -9.16
N LEU A 123 -24.43 7.98 -8.70
CA LEU A 123 -25.52 7.00 -8.84
C LEU A 123 -26.57 7.10 -7.74
N THR A 124 -26.17 7.52 -6.53
CA THR A 124 -27.07 7.59 -5.37
C THR A 124 -27.50 9.03 -5.03
N GLY A 125 -26.81 10.04 -5.55
CA GLY A 125 -27.01 11.45 -5.22
C GLY A 125 -26.51 11.85 -3.83
N GLN A 126 -25.73 10.99 -3.16
CA GLN A 126 -25.23 11.20 -1.80
C GLN A 126 -23.80 10.66 -1.67
N SER A 127 -22.99 11.25 -0.80
CA SER A 127 -21.67 10.68 -0.47
C SER A 127 -21.81 9.27 0.13
N ALA A 128 -20.80 8.42 -0.07
CA ALA A 128 -20.84 7.03 0.39
C ALA A 128 -21.03 6.94 1.92
N SER A 129 -22.15 6.33 2.32
CA SER A 129 -22.38 5.91 3.71
C SER A 129 -21.58 4.64 4.01
N GLU A 130 -21.44 4.29 5.29
CA GLU A 130 -20.70 3.09 5.70
C GLU A 130 -21.28 1.80 5.10
N GLU A 131 -22.60 1.66 5.15
CA GLU A 131 -23.31 0.52 4.55
C GLU A 131 -23.04 0.44 3.04
N MET A 132 -22.99 1.57 2.34
CA MET A 132 -22.63 1.61 0.92
C MET A 132 -21.18 1.23 0.68
N ARG A 133 -20.25 1.64 1.54
CA ARG A 133 -18.83 1.28 1.37
C ARG A 133 -18.62 -0.22 1.40
N GLU A 134 -19.35 -0.92 2.26
CA GLU A 134 -19.26 -2.37 2.42
C GLU A 134 -20.03 -3.14 1.33
N SER A 135 -21.19 -2.64 0.90
CA SER A 135 -22.14 -3.41 0.08
C SER A 135 -22.20 -3.02 -1.39
N PHE A 136 -21.84 -1.79 -1.76
CA PHE A 136 -21.92 -1.32 -3.14
C PHE A 136 -20.83 -2.00 -3.99
N GLN A 137 -21.26 -2.80 -4.96
CA GLN A 137 -20.37 -3.59 -5.82
C GLN A 137 -19.98 -2.82 -7.09
N PHE A 138 -18.68 -2.74 -7.33
CA PHE A 138 -18.11 -2.25 -8.58
C PHE A 138 -17.73 -3.41 -9.50
N PRO A 139 -17.97 -3.30 -10.81
CA PRO A 139 -17.53 -4.31 -11.77
C PRO A 139 -16.00 -4.34 -11.87
N ASP A 140 -15.49 -5.50 -12.31
CA ASP A 140 -14.10 -5.70 -12.74
C ASP A 140 -13.84 -5.10 -14.12
#